data_AF-A0A8H4PBK8-F1
#
_entry.id   AF-A0A8H4PBK8-F1
#
_cell.length_a   1.000
_cell.length_b   1.000
_cell.length_c   1.000
_cell.angle_alpha   90.00
_cell.angle_beta   90.00
_cell.angle_gamma   90.00
#
_symmetry.space_group_name_H-M   'P 1'
#
loop_
_entity.id
_entity.type
_entity.pdbx_description
1 polymer ?
#
loop_
_entity_poly.entity_id
_entity_poly.type
_entity_poly.pdbx_seq_one_letter_code
_entity_poly.pdbx_strand_id
1 'polypeptide(L)'
;MSSSTFLHRGIVFLLTTALIIFYLEGAFPRKTIPQTPLRMHQRCIAPRTVALTYDDNPNEKIYDLLALLKRYNATATFFPNAPYHFEMWKKLDKYIYAAHAAGHQIALHTWDHIRLDDVTPQKAIENIFLRPPYGACKDDCMKMLTSNGYTVAEWALDTYDWKFKADDQAESSLDIINKWKSKETRVGEDDYAGPIVLMHAWVNTSITVITPALLEFFTAKHFRLAQDFLKLF
;
A
#
# COMPACT_ATOMS: atom_id res chain seq x y z
N MET A 1 31.96 72.99 6.52
CA MET A 1 31.58 72.04 5.46
C MET A 1 30.91 70.83 6.11
N SER A 2 29.74 70.47 5.59
CA SER A 2 28.68 69.67 6.19
C SER A 2 28.90 68.16 6.03
N SER A 3 28.92 67.38 7.12
CA SER A 3 29.01 65.91 7.11
C SER A 3 27.84 65.18 7.79
N SER A 4 26.78 65.87 8.24
CA SER A 4 25.70 65.25 9.03
C SER A 4 24.45 64.83 8.25
N THR A 5 24.32 65.20 6.97
CA THR A 5 23.07 65.01 6.21
C THR A 5 22.96 63.68 5.46
N PHE A 6 24.06 62.94 5.29
CA PHE A 6 24.04 61.67 4.53
C PHE A 6 23.66 60.45 5.37
N LEU A 7 24.03 60.41 6.66
CA LEU A 7 23.82 59.24 7.51
C LEU A 7 22.33 59.03 7.87
N HIS A 8 21.56 60.11 8.02
CA HIS A 8 20.12 60.03 8.34
C HIS A 8 19.25 59.50 7.19
N ARG A 9 19.65 59.73 5.93
CA ARG A 9 18.84 59.28 4.77
C ARG A 9 19.00 57.78 4.49
N GLY A 10 20.18 57.21 4.74
CA GLY A 10 20.41 55.76 4.56
C GLY A 10 19.71 54.89 5.60
N ILE A 11 19.67 55.33 6.87
CA ILE A 11 19.03 54.58 7.97
C ILE A 11 17.50 54.59 7.83
N VAL A 12 16.90 55.71 7.44
CA VAL A 12 15.45 55.79 7.21
C VAL A 12 15.03 54.90 6.02
N PHE A 13 15.82 54.84 4.95
CA PHE A 13 15.52 53.96 3.81
C PHE A 13 15.57 52.47 4.20
N LEU A 14 16.60 52.04 4.95
CA LEU A 14 16.73 50.66 5.43
C LEU A 14 15.63 50.24 6.42
N LEU A 15 15.18 51.15 7.30
CA LEU A 15 14.09 50.85 8.22
C LEU A 15 12.74 50.75 7.49
N THR A 16 12.49 51.59 6.48
CA THR A 16 11.24 51.51 5.69
C THR A 16 11.16 50.27 4.82
N THR A 17 12.27 49.83 4.20
CA THR A 17 12.28 48.59 3.39
C THR A 17 12.16 47.35 4.27
N ALA A 18 12.80 47.31 5.44
CA ALA A 18 12.66 46.20 6.39
C ALA A 18 11.23 46.07 6.95
N LEU A 19 10.56 47.19 7.25
CA LEU A 19 9.16 47.19 7.69
C LEU A 19 8.20 46.73 6.59
N ILE A 20 8.45 47.09 5.33
CA ILE A 20 7.65 46.62 4.18
C ILE A 20 7.84 45.12 3.96
N ILE A 21 9.05 44.58 4.10
CA ILE A 21 9.31 43.13 4.00
C ILE A 21 8.60 42.38 5.14
N PHE A 22 8.65 42.89 6.38
CA PHE A 22 7.94 42.28 7.51
C PHE A 22 6.40 42.33 7.36
N TYR A 23 5.85 43.42 6.81
CA TYR A 23 4.42 43.52 6.51
C TYR A 23 4.00 42.60 5.37
N LEU A 24 4.85 42.39 4.36
CA LEU A 24 4.57 41.47 3.26
C LEU A 24 4.71 40.00 3.68
N GLU A 25 5.67 39.65 4.54
CA GLU A 25 5.82 38.28 5.06
C GLU A 25 4.71 37.89 6.05
N GLY A 26 4.14 38.85 6.79
CA GLY A 26 3.02 38.62 7.72
C GLY A 26 1.62 38.60 7.09
N ALA A 27 1.48 39.10 5.85
CA ALA A 27 0.17 39.27 5.19
C ALA A 27 -0.22 38.12 4.24
N PHE A 28 0.68 37.17 3.96
CA PHE A 28 0.28 35.94 3.28
C PHE A 28 -0.18 34.92 4.33
N PRO A 29 -1.49 34.60 4.41
CA PRO A 29 -1.91 33.47 5.21
C PRO A 29 -1.13 32.26 4.71
N ARG A 30 -0.25 31.70 5.55
CA ARG A 30 0.45 30.46 5.27
C ARG A 30 -0.67 29.44 5.04
N LYS A 31 -0.93 29.13 3.76
CA LYS A 31 -2.03 28.26 3.34
C LYS A 31 -1.82 26.97 4.12
N THR A 32 -2.63 26.73 5.14
CA THR A 32 -2.63 25.46 5.84
C THR A 32 -3.05 24.45 4.78
N ILE A 33 -2.07 23.73 4.22
CA ILE A 33 -2.34 22.62 3.32
C ILE A 33 -3.25 21.71 4.15
N PRO A 34 -4.51 21.49 3.75
CA PRO A 34 -5.37 20.56 4.45
C PRO A 34 -4.60 19.26 4.54
N GLN A 35 -4.32 18.77 5.75
CA GLN A 35 -3.75 17.45 5.91
C GLN A 35 -4.81 16.47 5.45
N THR A 36 -4.77 16.10 4.16
CA THR A 36 -5.56 14.98 3.65
C THR A 36 -5.25 13.81 4.57
N PRO A 37 -6.25 13.17 5.19
CA PRO A 37 -5.98 12.02 6.04
C PRO A 37 -5.15 11.01 5.23
N LEU A 38 -4.04 10.55 5.81
CA LEU A 38 -3.15 9.60 5.17
C LEU A 38 -4.00 8.43 4.68
N ARG A 39 -4.05 8.24 3.36
CA ARG A 39 -4.79 7.14 2.73
C ARG A 39 -3.98 5.85 2.79
N MET A 40 -3.59 5.47 4.01
CA MET A 40 -2.84 4.25 4.29
C MET A 40 -3.78 3.25 4.97
N HIS A 41 -3.89 2.05 4.42
CA HIS A 41 -4.75 1.00 4.95
C HIS A 41 -3.93 -0.27 5.24
N GLN A 42 -3.98 -0.73 6.49
CA GLN A 42 -3.48 -2.05 6.91
C GLN A 42 -4.63 -3.05 7.15
N ARG A 43 -5.85 -2.54 7.34
CA ARG A 43 -7.07 -3.32 7.55
C ARG A 43 -8.14 -2.86 6.58
N CYS A 44 -9.15 -3.69 6.39
CA CYS A 44 -10.33 -3.32 5.62
C CYS A 44 -11.05 -2.12 6.24
N ILE A 45 -11.85 -1.43 5.43
CA ILE A 45 -12.70 -0.32 5.90
C ILE A 45 -14.07 -0.83 6.32
N ALA A 46 -14.62 -1.81 5.58
CA ALA A 46 -15.92 -2.38 5.87
C ALA A 46 -15.81 -3.44 6.99
N PRO A 47 -16.71 -3.40 7.99
CA PRO A 47 -16.81 -4.47 8.98
C PRO A 47 -17.10 -5.84 8.33
N ARG A 48 -16.70 -6.92 9.01
CA ARG A 48 -16.86 -8.30 8.53
C ARG A 48 -16.29 -8.54 7.14
N THR A 49 -15.22 -7.82 6.78
CA THR A 49 -14.49 -8.07 5.52
C THR A 49 -13.03 -8.38 5.79
N VAL A 50 -12.43 -9.23 4.95
CA VAL A 50 -11.00 -9.50 4.93
C VAL A 50 -10.49 -9.42 3.50
N ALA A 51 -9.27 -8.91 3.35
CA ALA A 51 -8.64 -8.72 2.06
C ALA A 51 -7.45 -9.68 1.91
N LEU A 52 -7.61 -10.67 1.04
CA LEU A 52 -6.50 -11.53 0.62
C LEU A 52 -5.75 -10.83 -0.51
N THR A 53 -4.45 -10.62 -0.32
CA THR A 53 -3.63 -9.89 -1.29
C THR A 53 -2.38 -10.66 -1.66
N TYR A 54 -2.00 -10.58 -2.93
CA TYR A 54 -0.86 -11.29 -3.49
C TYR A 54 0.09 -10.33 -4.19
N ASP A 55 1.28 -10.15 -3.63
CA ASP A 55 2.34 -9.33 -4.19
C ASP A 55 3.17 -10.14 -5.19
N ASP A 56 3.96 -9.41 -5.97
CA ASP A 56 4.80 -9.90 -7.06
C ASP A 56 4.06 -10.53 -8.23
N ASN A 57 4.84 -10.91 -9.24
CA ASN A 57 4.33 -11.53 -10.45
C ASN A 57 3.92 -12.98 -10.17
N PRO A 58 2.66 -13.36 -10.45
CA PRO A 58 2.21 -14.74 -10.33
C PRO A 58 2.89 -15.64 -11.37
N ASN A 59 2.81 -16.94 -11.13
CA ASN A 59 3.17 -17.97 -12.10
C ASN A 59 1.93 -18.82 -12.46
N GLU A 60 2.15 -19.93 -13.16
CA GLU A 60 1.08 -20.84 -13.61
C GLU A 60 0.16 -21.36 -12.50
N LYS A 61 0.62 -21.40 -11.25
CA LYS A 61 -0.17 -21.83 -10.10
C LYS A 61 -1.34 -20.89 -9.78
N ILE A 62 -1.35 -19.69 -10.36
CA ILE A 62 -2.49 -18.77 -10.22
C ILE A 62 -3.81 -19.43 -10.62
N TYR A 63 -3.83 -20.34 -11.60
CA TYR A 63 -5.08 -21.00 -12.01
C TYR A 63 -5.67 -21.86 -10.90
N ASP A 64 -4.83 -22.55 -10.12
CA ASP A 64 -5.26 -23.32 -8.94
C ASP A 64 -5.78 -22.38 -7.84
N LEU A 65 -5.11 -21.24 -7.65
CA LEU A 65 -5.53 -20.20 -6.72
C LEU A 65 -6.90 -19.60 -7.12
N LEU A 66 -7.10 -19.24 -8.38
CA LEU A 66 -8.36 -18.69 -8.88
C LEU A 66 -9.50 -19.72 -8.73
N ALA A 67 -9.23 -21.00 -9.03
CA ALA A 67 -10.20 -22.06 -8.81
C ALA A 67 -10.54 -22.23 -7.33
N LEU A 68 -9.57 -22.13 -6.43
CA LEU A 68 -9.77 -22.17 -4.98
C LEU A 68 -10.62 -20.98 -4.51
N LEU A 69 -10.24 -19.74 -4.87
CA LEU A 69 -10.97 -18.53 -4.49
C LEU A 69 -12.42 -18.58 -4.96
N LYS A 70 -12.65 -19.04 -6.20
CA LYS A 70 -14.00 -19.24 -6.74
C LYS A 70 -14.85 -20.21 -5.92
N ARG A 71 -14.29 -21.31 -5.41
CA ARG A 71 -15.03 -22.27 -4.56
C ARG A 71 -15.54 -21.64 -3.26
N TYR A 72 -14.81 -20.66 -2.75
CA TYR A 72 -15.17 -19.91 -1.54
C TYR A 72 -15.97 -18.63 -1.84
N ASN A 73 -16.35 -18.39 -3.10
CA ASN A 73 -16.96 -17.13 -3.54
C ASN A 73 -16.14 -15.90 -3.08
N ALA A 74 -14.82 -16.03 -3.11
CA ALA A 74 -13.86 -15.04 -2.64
C ALA A 74 -13.30 -14.24 -3.80
N THR A 75 -13.12 -12.93 -3.58
CA THR A 75 -12.29 -12.08 -4.43
C THR A 75 -11.00 -11.71 -3.69
N ALA A 76 -9.99 -11.25 -4.44
CA ALA A 76 -8.65 -10.99 -3.94
C ALA A 76 -8.05 -9.83 -4.74
N THR A 77 -6.97 -9.24 -4.24
CA THR A 77 -6.24 -8.19 -4.94
C THR A 77 -4.83 -8.66 -5.27
N PHE A 78 -4.45 -8.56 -6.53
CA PHE A 78 -3.10 -8.89 -7.01
C PHE A 78 -2.33 -7.59 -7.23
N PHE A 79 -1.11 -7.53 -6.69
CA PHE A 79 -0.16 -6.44 -6.87
C PHE A 79 1.03 -6.95 -7.70
N PRO A 80 0.86 -7.17 -9.03
CA PRO A 80 1.99 -7.48 -9.88
C PRO A 80 2.98 -6.32 -9.93
N ASN A 81 4.24 -6.69 -10.18
CA ASN A 81 5.21 -5.75 -10.68
C ASN A 81 4.89 -5.48 -12.15
N ALA A 82 5.07 -4.24 -12.60
CA ALA A 82 4.94 -3.85 -13.98
C ALA A 82 6.34 -3.87 -14.62
N PRO A 83 6.89 -4.99 -15.11
CA PRO A 83 8.30 -5.01 -15.49
C PRO A 83 8.58 -4.09 -16.69
N TYR A 84 9.70 -3.37 -16.73
CA TYR A 84 10.07 -2.59 -17.94
C TYR A 84 10.17 -3.43 -19.23
N HIS A 85 10.32 -4.75 -19.12
CA HIS A 85 10.50 -5.66 -20.25
C HIS A 85 9.16 -6.13 -20.86
N PHE A 86 8.82 -5.59 -22.03
CA PHE A 86 7.63 -5.96 -22.83
C PHE A 86 7.48 -7.48 -23.10
N GLU A 87 8.56 -8.27 -23.10
CA GLU A 87 8.46 -9.73 -23.25
C GLU A 87 7.91 -10.42 -21.99
N MET A 88 8.24 -9.91 -20.80
CA MET A 88 7.63 -10.39 -19.56
C MET A 88 6.17 -9.97 -19.47
N TRP A 89 5.80 -8.80 -20.01
CA TRP A 89 4.39 -8.41 -20.15
C TRP A 89 3.57 -9.46 -20.88
N LYS A 90 4.02 -9.99 -22.03
CA LYS A 90 3.25 -11.00 -22.77
C LYS A 90 2.96 -12.29 -21.97
N LYS A 91 3.86 -12.69 -21.06
CA LYS A 91 3.68 -13.88 -20.20
C LYS A 91 2.91 -13.56 -18.92
N LEU A 92 3.11 -12.38 -18.35
CA LEU A 92 2.41 -11.87 -17.17
C LEU A 92 0.94 -11.54 -17.50
N ASP A 93 0.70 -11.06 -18.72
CA ASP A 93 -0.59 -10.66 -19.25
C ASP A 93 -1.61 -11.80 -19.11
N LYS A 94 -1.28 -13.04 -19.50
CA LYS A 94 -2.25 -14.14 -19.37
C LYS A 94 -2.66 -14.45 -17.93
N TYR A 95 -1.77 -14.28 -16.95
CA TYR A 95 -2.06 -14.56 -15.54
C TYR A 95 -2.88 -13.43 -14.92
N ILE A 96 -2.45 -12.18 -15.15
CA ILE A 96 -3.15 -10.98 -14.67
C ILE A 96 -4.51 -10.83 -15.36
N TYR A 97 -4.58 -11.11 -16.66
CA TYR A 97 -5.83 -11.18 -17.41
C TYR A 97 -6.75 -12.26 -16.84
N ALA A 98 -6.24 -13.46 -16.53
CA ALA A 98 -7.07 -14.50 -15.94
C ALA A 98 -7.63 -14.10 -14.57
N ALA A 99 -6.82 -13.46 -13.72
CA ALA A 99 -7.28 -12.94 -12.44
C ALA A 99 -8.33 -11.83 -12.62
N HIS A 100 -8.08 -10.86 -13.49
CA HIS A 100 -9.03 -9.80 -13.82
C HIS A 100 -10.35 -10.36 -14.38
N ALA A 101 -10.27 -11.28 -15.35
CA ALA A 101 -11.43 -11.92 -15.97
C ALA A 101 -12.24 -12.78 -14.98
N ALA A 102 -11.61 -13.30 -13.92
CA ALA A 102 -12.27 -13.99 -12.83
C ALA A 102 -12.86 -13.04 -11.76
N GLY A 103 -12.74 -11.72 -11.93
CA GLY A 103 -13.35 -10.71 -11.06
C GLY A 103 -12.46 -10.21 -9.92
N HIS A 104 -11.15 -10.53 -9.94
CA HIS A 104 -10.18 -10.06 -8.97
C HIS A 104 -9.63 -8.67 -9.34
N GLN A 105 -9.25 -7.90 -8.32
CA GLN A 105 -8.70 -6.56 -8.48
C GLN A 105 -7.22 -6.67 -8.84
N ILE A 106 -6.82 -5.90 -9.86
CA ILE A 106 -5.41 -5.72 -10.21
C ILE A 106 -4.98 -4.34 -9.74
N ALA A 107 -3.92 -4.32 -8.95
CA ALA A 107 -3.25 -3.15 -8.41
C ALA A 107 -1.79 -3.12 -8.89
N LEU A 108 -0.97 -2.19 -8.40
CA LEU A 108 0.43 -2.06 -8.84
C LEU A 108 1.41 -2.12 -7.65
N HIS A 109 2.47 -2.93 -7.82
CA HIS A 109 3.59 -3.12 -6.89
C HIS A 109 4.90 -2.54 -7.41
N THR A 110 4.83 -1.41 -8.10
CA THR A 110 5.93 -0.77 -8.84
C THR A 110 6.30 -1.40 -10.17
N TRP A 111 7.09 -0.66 -10.96
CA TRP A 111 7.65 -1.19 -12.20
C TRP A 111 8.74 -2.23 -11.93
N ASP A 112 9.78 -1.84 -11.19
CA ASP A 112 11.01 -2.63 -11.04
C ASP A 112 11.24 -3.18 -9.62
N HIS A 113 10.18 -3.31 -8.82
CA HIS A 113 10.24 -3.76 -7.41
C HIS A 113 11.28 -2.99 -6.57
N ILE A 114 11.34 -1.66 -6.79
CA ILE A 114 12.33 -0.79 -6.13
C ILE A 114 11.88 -0.38 -4.73
N ARG A 115 12.86 -0.19 -3.83
CA ARG A 115 12.64 0.39 -2.52
C ARG A 115 12.38 1.89 -2.66
N LEU A 116 11.19 2.36 -2.29
CA LEU A 116 10.80 3.75 -2.54
C LEU A 116 11.53 4.74 -1.62
N ASP A 117 11.93 4.30 -0.43
CA ASP A 117 12.80 5.06 0.48
C ASP A 117 14.17 5.40 -0.12
N ASP A 118 14.63 4.65 -1.14
CA ASP A 118 15.97 4.73 -1.69
C ASP A 118 16.01 5.56 -3.00
N VAL A 119 14.88 6.14 -3.43
CA VAL A 119 14.77 6.93 -4.66
C VAL A 119 14.24 8.34 -4.41
N THR A 120 14.40 9.22 -5.41
CA THR A 120 13.89 10.59 -5.31
C THR A 120 12.35 10.62 -5.35
N PRO A 121 11.71 11.64 -4.75
CA PRO A 121 10.26 11.82 -4.82
C PRO A 121 9.69 11.76 -6.25
N GLN A 122 10.38 12.40 -7.20
CA GLN A 122 10.01 12.37 -8.62
C GLN A 122 9.99 10.94 -9.15
N LYS A 123 11.03 10.16 -8.88
CA LYS A 123 11.12 8.76 -9.32
C LYS A 123 10.06 7.90 -8.64
N ALA A 124 9.71 8.16 -7.38
CA ALA A 124 8.63 7.46 -6.70
C ALA A 124 7.26 7.78 -7.33
N ILE A 125 6.95 9.04 -7.63
CA ILE A 125 5.66 9.44 -8.24
C ILE A 125 5.49 8.88 -9.66
N GLU A 126 6.56 8.85 -10.46
CA GLU A 126 6.55 8.31 -11.83
C GLU A 126 6.15 6.84 -11.90
N ASN A 127 6.22 6.14 -10.79
CA ASN A 127 6.05 4.71 -10.76
C ASN A 127 4.66 4.25 -10.22
N ILE A 128 3.67 5.13 -9.99
CA ILE A 128 2.23 4.84 -9.66
C ILE A 128 1.96 3.52 -8.91
N PHE A 129 1.64 3.58 -7.62
CA PHE A 129 1.51 2.38 -6.79
C PHE A 129 0.29 2.37 -5.90
N LEU A 130 -0.08 1.14 -5.51
CA LEU A 130 -0.98 0.90 -4.40
C LEU A 130 -0.27 0.20 -3.24
N ARG A 131 0.85 -0.52 -3.44
CA ARG A 131 1.64 -1.10 -2.34
C ARG A 131 3.15 -0.96 -2.58
N PRO A 132 3.91 -0.32 -1.66
CA PRO A 132 5.37 -0.24 -1.75
C PRO A 132 6.08 -1.60 -1.53
N PRO A 133 7.05 -1.96 -2.37
CA PRO A 133 7.91 -3.13 -2.19
C PRO A 133 8.60 -3.10 -0.84
N TYR A 134 8.69 -4.26 -0.21
CA TYR A 134 9.28 -4.45 1.12
C TYR A 134 8.63 -3.61 2.24
N GLY A 135 7.49 -2.94 2.00
CA GLY A 135 6.94 -1.93 2.90
C GLY A 135 7.88 -0.72 3.06
N ALA A 136 8.80 -0.51 2.12
CA ALA A 136 9.83 0.52 2.19
C ALA A 136 9.31 1.87 1.68
N CYS A 137 8.41 2.46 2.44
CA CYS A 137 7.91 3.82 2.25
C CYS A 137 7.60 4.42 3.63
N LYS A 138 8.56 5.16 4.20
CA LYS A 138 8.44 5.81 5.52
C LYS A 138 7.66 7.13 5.43
N ASP A 139 7.53 7.83 6.55
CA ASP A 139 6.72 9.05 6.73
C ASP A 139 6.77 10.03 5.56
N ASP A 140 7.96 10.37 5.05
CA ASP A 140 8.08 11.36 3.96
C ASP A 140 7.64 10.78 2.61
N CYS A 141 7.97 9.53 2.32
CA CYS A 141 7.45 8.80 1.16
C CYS A 141 5.92 8.69 1.25
N MET A 142 5.38 8.32 2.41
CA MET A 142 3.93 8.18 2.64
C MET A 142 3.19 9.51 2.49
N LYS A 143 3.72 10.59 3.09
CA LYS A 143 3.17 11.95 2.92
C LYS A 143 3.19 12.36 1.47
N MET A 144 4.29 12.10 0.77
CA MET A 144 4.41 12.42 -0.65
C MET A 144 3.37 11.66 -1.47
N LEU A 145 3.23 10.34 -1.31
CA LEU A 145 2.24 9.55 -2.05
C LEU A 145 0.82 10.03 -1.77
N THR A 146 0.45 10.14 -0.49
CA THR A 146 -0.92 10.53 -0.10
C THR A 146 -1.26 11.97 -0.48
N SER A 147 -0.30 12.90 -0.44
CA SER A 147 -0.49 14.29 -0.90
C SER A 147 -0.68 14.39 -2.40
N ASN A 148 -0.18 13.43 -3.16
CA ASN A 148 -0.42 13.29 -4.60
C ASN A 148 -1.67 12.46 -4.92
N GLY A 149 -2.51 12.16 -3.93
CA GLY A 149 -3.80 11.49 -4.11
C GLY A 149 -3.74 9.96 -4.19
N TYR A 150 -2.56 9.36 -4.01
CA TYR A 150 -2.42 7.90 -4.00
C TYR A 150 -2.99 7.30 -2.72
N THR A 151 -3.61 6.12 -2.85
CA THR A 151 -4.01 5.27 -1.72
C THR A 151 -2.97 4.17 -1.57
N VAL A 152 -2.44 4.01 -0.36
CA VAL A 152 -1.42 3.01 -0.04
C VAL A 152 -2.04 1.88 0.79
N ALA A 153 -1.98 0.67 0.26
CA ALA A 153 -2.31 -0.58 0.92
C ALA A 153 -1.05 -1.20 1.51
N GLU A 154 -0.98 -1.24 2.83
CA GLU A 154 -0.05 -2.07 3.58
C GLU A 154 -0.75 -3.38 3.98
N TRP A 155 -0.37 -3.97 5.12
CA TRP A 155 -0.95 -5.19 5.66
C TRP A 155 -0.95 -5.17 7.19
N ALA A 156 -1.97 -5.79 7.78
CA ALA A 156 -2.04 -6.06 9.22
C ALA A 156 -1.68 -7.51 9.57
N LEU A 157 -1.57 -8.38 8.55
CA LEU A 157 -1.11 -9.75 8.68
C LEU A 157 -0.08 -10.05 7.57
N ASP A 158 1.18 -10.19 7.97
CA ASP A 158 2.24 -10.75 7.14
C ASP A 158 2.34 -12.26 7.39
N THR A 159 2.18 -13.06 6.34
CA THR A 159 2.21 -14.53 6.44
C THR A 159 3.63 -15.11 6.39
N TYR A 160 4.63 -14.30 6.00
CA TYR A 160 6.01 -14.73 5.78
C TYR A 160 6.16 -15.92 4.81
N ASP A 161 5.20 -16.10 3.91
CA ASP A 161 5.18 -17.18 2.91
C ASP A 161 6.42 -17.17 1.99
N TRP A 162 6.86 -15.99 1.57
CA TRP A 162 8.08 -15.80 0.76
C TRP A 162 9.37 -16.25 1.48
N LYS A 163 9.36 -16.21 2.82
CA LYS A 163 10.47 -16.68 3.67
C LYS A 163 10.42 -18.20 3.83
N PHE A 164 9.24 -18.76 4.11
CA PHE A 164 8.98 -20.18 4.36
C PHE A 164 8.37 -20.87 3.13
N LYS A 165 8.99 -20.67 1.97
CA LYS A 165 8.45 -21.06 0.66
C LYS A 165 8.65 -22.53 0.27
N ALA A 166 9.50 -23.26 1.00
CA ALA A 166 9.67 -24.69 0.75
C ALA A 166 8.45 -25.46 1.26
N ASP A 167 8.10 -26.56 0.58
CA ASP A 167 6.86 -27.30 0.87
C ASP A 167 6.82 -27.85 2.31
N ASP A 168 7.99 -28.18 2.88
CA ASP A 168 8.14 -28.66 4.26
C ASP A 168 8.18 -27.53 5.32
N GLN A 169 8.08 -26.26 4.90
CA GLN A 169 8.15 -25.10 5.79
C GLN A 169 6.79 -24.42 6.02
N ALA A 170 5.72 -24.89 5.38
CA ALA A 170 4.41 -24.24 5.45
C ALA A 170 3.89 -24.07 6.89
N GLU A 171 4.26 -24.99 7.80
CA GLU A 171 3.90 -24.88 9.23
C GLU A 171 4.43 -23.59 9.88
N SER A 172 5.59 -23.08 9.47
CA SER A 172 6.12 -21.81 10.02
C SER A 172 5.23 -20.61 9.71
N SER A 173 4.67 -20.55 8.50
CA SER A 173 3.68 -19.52 8.14
C SER A 173 2.36 -19.74 8.88
N LEU A 174 1.92 -20.99 9.05
CA LEU A 174 0.73 -21.31 9.84
C LEU A 174 0.88 -20.91 11.32
N ASP A 175 2.04 -21.12 11.92
CA ASP A 175 2.33 -20.70 13.30
C ASP A 175 2.25 -19.18 13.46
N ILE A 176 2.76 -18.43 12.49
CA ILE A 176 2.64 -16.96 12.46
C ILE A 176 1.16 -16.56 12.40
N ILE A 177 0.39 -17.19 11.51
CA ILE A 177 -1.05 -16.94 11.38
C ILE A 177 -1.79 -17.31 12.67
N ASN A 178 -1.46 -18.43 13.31
CA ASN A 178 -2.08 -18.88 14.55
C ASN A 178 -1.74 -17.94 15.71
N LYS A 179 -0.50 -17.44 15.79
CA LYS A 179 -0.08 -16.42 16.75
C LYS A 179 -0.76 -15.08 16.51
N TRP A 180 -1.03 -14.72 15.26
CA TRP A 180 -1.85 -13.55 14.94
C TRP A 180 -3.30 -13.76 15.41
N LYS A 181 -3.92 -14.89 15.06
CA LYS A 181 -5.29 -15.25 15.46
C LYS A 181 -5.49 -15.18 16.97
N SER A 182 -4.52 -15.65 17.77
CA SER A 182 -4.63 -15.63 19.24
C SER A 182 -4.57 -14.23 19.85
N LYS A 183 -4.02 -13.25 19.13
CA LYS A 183 -3.97 -11.84 19.56
C LYS A 183 -5.19 -11.03 19.11
N GLU A 184 -5.93 -11.52 18.12
CA GLU A 184 -7.07 -10.83 17.52
C GLU A 184 -8.37 -11.11 18.29
N THR A 185 -8.41 -10.66 19.55
CA THR A 185 -9.52 -10.93 20.49
C THR A 185 -10.87 -10.40 20.00
N ARG A 186 -10.87 -9.32 19.21
CA ARG A 186 -12.07 -8.68 18.65
C ARG A 186 -12.57 -9.29 17.35
N VAL A 187 -11.90 -10.29 16.78
CA VAL A 187 -12.26 -10.86 15.46
C VAL A 187 -13.71 -11.37 15.37
N GLY A 188 -14.31 -11.67 16.53
CA GLY A 188 -15.70 -12.09 16.65
C GLY A 188 -16.73 -10.95 16.67
N GLU A 189 -16.33 -9.68 16.76
CA GLU A 189 -17.23 -8.53 16.90
C GLU A 189 -17.78 -8.06 15.54
N ASP A 190 -19.00 -7.52 15.53
CA ASP A 190 -19.71 -7.14 14.30
C ASP A 190 -19.10 -5.94 13.58
N ASP A 191 -18.47 -5.03 14.32
CA ASP A 191 -17.79 -3.86 13.79
C ASP A 191 -16.33 -4.15 13.37
N TYR A 192 -15.85 -5.37 13.59
CA TYR A 192 -14.47 -5.72 13.31
C TYR A 192 -14.19 -5.73 11.80
N ALA A 193 -13.22 -4.92 11.39
CA ALA A 193 -12.67 -4.94 10.04
C ALA A 193 -11.39 -5.80 10.01
N GLY A 194 -11.41 -6.81 9.14
CA GLY A 194 -10.34 -7.80 9.02
C GLY A 194 -9.06 -7.22 8.46
N PRO A 195 -7.96 -8.00 8.55
CA PRO A 195 -6.67 -7.57 8.05
C PRO A 195 -6.67 -7.47 6.52
N ILE A 196 -5.80 -6.62 6.00
CA ILE A 196 -5.22 -6.84 4.68
C ILE A 196 -4.06 -7.82 4.86
N VAL A 197 -4.10 -8.95 4.15
CA VAL A 197 -3.19 -10.08 4.33
C VAL A 197 -2.16 -10.12 3.20
N LEU A 198 -0.88 -10.06 3.53
CA LEU A 198 0.24 -10.15 2.58
C LEU A 198 0.64 -11.61 2.31
N MET A 199 0.60 -11.99 1.03
CA MET A 199 1.05 -13.28 0.48
C MET A 199 1.63 -13.07 -0.93
N HIS A 200 2.07 -14.15 -1.58
CA HIS A 200 2.68 -14.14 -2.91
C HIS A 200 2.16 -15.32 -3.75
N ALA A 201 1.58 -15.04 -4.92
CA ALA A 201 0.93 -16.04 -5.76
C ALA A 201 1.92 -16.91 -6.58
N TRP A 202 3.23 -16.65 -6.48
CA TRP A 202 4.26 -17.51 -7.05
C TRP A 202 4.74 -18.61 -6.09
N VAL A 203 4.42 -18.50 -4.79
CA VAL A 203 4.79 -19.46 -3.75
C VAL A 203 3.75 -20.57 -3.67
N ASN A 204 4.21 -21.83 -3.76
CA ASN A 204 3.33 -23.00 -3.82
C ASN A 204 2.50 -23.15 -2.53
N THR A 205 3.14 -23.07 -1.37
CA THR A 205 2.52 -23.21 -0.05
C THR A 205 1.50 -22.11 0.25
N SER A 206 1.66 -20.92 -0.36
CA SER A 206 0.67 -19.85 -0.27
C SER A 206 -0.68 -20.27 -0.83
N ILE A 207 -0.68 -21.07 -1.89
CA ILE A 207 -1.87 -21.52 -2.60
C ILE A 207 -2.42 -22.80 -1.98
N THR A 208 -1.54 -23.75 -1.63
CA THR A 208 -1.94 -25.10 -1.21
C THR A 208 -2.21 -25.22 0.28
N VAL A 209 -1.65 -24.33 1.12
CA VAL A 209 -1.74 -24.41 2.58
C VAL A 209 -2.28 -23.12 3.20
N ILE A 210 -1.64 -21.99 2.93
CA ILE A 210 -1.92 -20.73 3.63
C ILE A 210 -3.28 -20.15 3.24
N THR A 211 -3.54 -20.02 1.94
CA THR A 211 -4.81 -19.49 1.43
C THR A 211 -6.01 -20.32 1.90
N PRO A 212 -6.02 -21.66 1.79
CA PRO A 212 -7.07 -22.50 2.37
C PRO A 212 -7.30 -22.24 3.87
N ALA A 213 -6.23 -22.21 4.68
CA ALA A 213 -6.33 -22.01 6.12
C ALA A 213 -6.94 -20.64 6.50
N LEU A 214 -6.66 -19.60 5.71
CA LEU A 214 -7.27 -18.27 5.88
C LEU A 214 -8.73 -18.25 5.41
N LEU A 215 -9.01 -18.82 4.24
CA LEU A 215 -10.37 -18.93 3.70
C LEU A 215 -11.30 -19.66 4.69
N GLU A 216 -10.87 -20.81 5.21
CA GLU A 216 -11.62 -21.59 6.20
C GLU A 216 -11.89 -20.78 7.47
N PHE A 217 -10.85 -20.16 8.04
CA PHE A 217 -10.97 -19.39 9.27
C PHE A 217 -11.95 -18.22 9.15
N PHE A 218 -11.84 -17.42 8.09
CA PHE A 218 -12.68 -16.24 7.89
C PHE A 218 -14.10 -16.61 7.46
N THR A 219 -14.26 -17.64 6.63
CA THR A 219 -15.58 -18.17 6.26
C THR A 219 -16.33 -18.69 7.48
N ALA A 220 -15.67 -19.45 8.36
CA ALA A 220 -16.26 -19.95 9.60
C ALA A 220 -16.70 -18.83 10.57
N LYS A 221 -16.18 -17.61 10.39
CA LYS A 221 -16.54 -16.42 11.16
C LYS A 221 -17.46 -15.46 10.40
N HIS A 222 -18.03 -15.90 9.28
CA HIS A 222 -18.95 -15.12 8.46
C HIS A 222 -18.35 -13.82 7.90
N PHE A 223 -17.04 -13.79 7.64
CA PHE A 223 -16.41 -12.68 6.94
C PHE A 223 -16.67 -12.79 5.43
N ARG A 224 -16.87 -11.65 4.79
CA ARG A 224 -16.81 -11.50 3.34
C ARG A 224 -15.36 -11.39 2.89
N LEU A 225 -14.96 -12.26 1.96
CA LEU A 225 -13.63 -12.32 1.38
C LEU A 225 -13.60 -11.42 0.15
N ALA A 226 -13.23 -10.16 0.33
CA ALA A 226 -13.45 -9.11 -0.67
C ALA A 226 -12.30 -8.13 -0.86
N GLN A 227 -12.19 -7.64 -2.09
CA GLN A 227 -11.19 -6.66 -2.54
C GLN A 227 -11.53 -5.19 -2.21
N ASP A 228 -12.66 -4.91 -1.58
CA ASP A 228 -13.21 -3.55 -1.45
C ASP A 228 -12.52 -2.67 -0.38
N PHE A 229 -11.33 -3.04 0.09
CA PHE A 229 -10.57 -2.24 1.06
C PHE A 229 -9.92 -1.01 0.41
N LEU A 230 -9.70 -1.05 -0.90
CA LEU A 230 -9.38 0.12 -1.71
C LEU A 230 -10.63 0.50 -2.48
N LYS A 231 -11.38 1.50 -2.02
CA LYS A 231 -12.19 2.30 -2.95
C LYS A 231 -11.23 3.05 -3.86
N LEU A 232 -10.67 2.34 -4.84
CA LEU A 232 -10.12 2.99 -6.02
C LEU A 232 -11.33 3.59 -6.71
N PHE A 233 -11.27 4.91 -6.85
CA PHE A 233 -12.36 5.78 -7.27
C PHE A 233 -13.19 5.24 -8.43
#